data_AF-A0A9W9MBZ8-F1
#
_entry.id   AF-A0A9W9MBZ8-F1
#
_cell.length_a   1.000
_cell.length_b   1.000
_cell.length_c   1.000
_cell.angle_alpha   90.00
_cell.angle_beta   90.00
_cell.angle_gamma   90.00
#
_symmetry.space_group_name_H-M   'P 1'
#
loop_
_entity.id
_entity.type
_entity.pdbx_description
1 polymer ?
#
loop_
_entity_poly.entity_id
_entity_poly.type
_entity_poly.pdbx_seq_one_letter_code
_entity_poly.pdbx_strand_id
1 'polypeptide(L)'
;MQPVSQYIDFSGILLEYIEGFPLTDIADHTPRECWQSICEEAIQILHRMGDHGILNEDVKTRSFIVKKDTRAESGYKVVMIDFTLCNFRKDYADNVDWSEAKAIQDEERAVGLIMQDRLEGGFVYRRSNRYKKPADYYE
;
A
#
# COMPACT_ATOMS: atom_id res chain seq x y z
N MET A 1 30.09 37.66 9.95
CA MET A 1 30.18 36.24 9.59
C MET A 1 28.95 35.54 10.13
N GLN A 2 28.08 35.02 9.26
CA GLN A 2 27.01 34.12 9.70
C GLN A 2 27.63 32.77 10.12
N PRO A 3 27.14 32.13 11.20
CA PRO A 3 27.70 30.87 11.67
C PRO A 3 27.46 29.75 10.65
N VAL A 4 28.50 28.95 10.42
CA VAL A 4 28.57 27.83 9.46
C VAL A 4 27.57 26.69 9.79
N SER A 5 26.84 26.78 10.89
CA SER A 5 25.88 25.75 11.35
C SER A 5 24.57 25.71 10.56
N GLN A 6 24.35 26.59 9.57
CA GLN A 6 23.08 26.69 8.86
C GLN A 6 22.92 25.66 7.71
N TYR A 7 23.89 24.75 7.49
CA TYR A 7 23.92 23.90 6.28
C TYR A 7 24.00 22.38 6.53
N ILE A 8 23.86 21.88 7.77
CA ILE A 8 24.03 20.43 8.04
C ILE A 8 23.05 19.88 9.08
N ASP A 9 21.80 20.37 9.10
CA ASP A 9 20.74 19.76 9.91
C ASP A 9 19.71 19.11 8.99
N PHE A 10 19.86 17.80 8.78
CA PHE A 10 18.95 17.00 7.95
C PHE A 10 18.15 16.07 8.86
N SER A 11 16.83 16.25 8.87
CA SER A 11 15.92 15.32 9.54
C SER A 11 15.94 13.97 8.84
N GLY A 12 16.42 12.94 9.54
CA GLY A 12 16.37 11.55 9.11
C GLY A 12 15.28 10.77 9.83
N ILE A 13 14.75 9.74 9.19
CA ILE A 13 13.84 8.76 9.81
C ILE A 13 14.60 7.43 9.91
N LEU A 14 14.71 6.91 11.12
CA LEU A 14 15.24 5.55 11.35
C LEU A 14 14.08 4.55 11.31
N LEU A 15 14.17 3.57 10.43
CA LEU A 15 13.18 2.50 10.27
C LEU A 15 13.82 1.14 10.54
N GLU A 16 13.00 0.16 10.91
CA GLU A 16 13.42 -1.25 10.94
C GLU A 16 13.94 -1.64 9.54
N TYR A 17 15.09 -2.31 9.49
CA TYR A 17 15.53 -2.95 8.26
C TYR A 17 14.74 -4.23 8.02
N ILE A 18 14.01 -4.27 6.91
CA ILE A 18 13.17 -5.40 6.55
C ILE A 18 13.88 -6.20 5.46
N GLU A 19 14.44 -7.36 5.82
CA GLU A 19 15.04 -8.28 4.86
C GLU A 19 13.95 -8.96 4.02
N GLY A 20 13.87 -8.60 2.74
CA GLY A 20 12.86 -9.07 1.81
C GLY A 20 13.05 -8.51 0.41
N PHE A 21 12.03 -8.64 -0.42
CA PHE A 21 11.99 -8.15 -1.81
C PHE A 21 10.67 -7.39 -2.04
N PRO A 22 10.61 -6.45 -3.00
CA PRO A 22 9.40 -5.68 -3.22
C PRO A 22 8.26 -6.57 -3.75
N LEU A 23 7.00 -6.20 -3.45
CA LEU A 23 5.82 -6.94 -3.94
C LEU A 23 5.78 -7.05 -5.47
N THR A 24 6.36 -6.07 -6.18
CA THR A 24 6.49 -6.09 -7.65
C THR A 24 7.21 -7.33 -8.19
N ASP A 25 8.09 -7.94 -7.40
CA ASP A 25 9.06 -8.94 -7.84
C ASP A 25 8.74 -10.34 -7.29
N ILE A 26 7.54 -10.55 -6.72
CA ILE A 26 7.21 -11.83 -6.05
C ILE A 26 7.25 -13.05 -6.98
N ALA A 27 7.07 -12.86 -8.29
CA ALA A 27 7.16 -13.94 -9.25
C ALA A 27 8.55 -14.57 -9.33
N ASP A 28 9.60 -13.79 -9.05
CA ASP A 28 10.99 -14.22 -9.10
C ASP A 28 11.45 -14.88 -7.79
N HIS A 29 10.68 -14.70 -6.71
CA HIS A 29 11.13 -15.00 -5.35
C HIS A 29 10.24 -15.97 -4.58
N THR A 30 8.99 -16.20 -5.00
CA THR A 30 8.05 -17.05 -4.27
C THR A 30 7.35 -18.06 -5.18
N PRO A 31 6.95 -19.22 -4.66
CA PRO A 31 6.07 -20.15 -5.36
C PRO A 31 4.76 -19.46 -5.77
N ARG A 32 4.21 -19.88 -6.92
CA ARG A 32 2.98 -19.31 -7.49
C ARG A 32 1.78 -19.44 -6.57
N GLU A 33 1.74 -20.52 -5.77
CA GLU A 33 0.67 -20.83 -4.83
C GLU A 33 0.56 -19.79 -3.71
N CYS A 34 1.64 -19.05 -3.42
CA CYS A 34 1.68 -18.01 -2.41
C CYS A 34 1.20 -16.65 -2.93
N TRP A 35 1.17 -16.42 -4.24
CA TRP A 35 0.95 -15.08 -4.81
C TRP A 35 -0.40 -14.48 -4.44
N GLN A 36 -1.46 -15.29 -4.42
CA GLN A 36 -2.79 -14.82 -4.03
C GLN A 36 -2.81 -14.25 -2.61
N SER A 37 -2.29 -15.02 -1.64
CA SER A 37 -2.31 -14.62 -0.22
C SER A 37 -1.39 -13.42 0.06
N ILE A 38 -0.25 -13.33 -0.61
CA ILE A 38 0.66 -12.17 -0.52
C ILE A 38 -0.02 -10.89 -1.03
N CYS A 39 -0.63 -10.94 -2.22
CA CYS A 39 -1.34 -9.78 -2.79
C CYS A 39 -2.55 -9.37 -1.93
N GLU A 40 -3.30 -10.34 -1.40
CA GLU A 40 -4.41 -10.09 -0.49
C GLU A 40 -3.93 -9.44 0.82
N GLU A 41 -2.80 -9.86 1.40
CA GLU A 41 -2.24 -9.23 2.59
C GLU A 41 -1.87 -7.75 2.33
N ALA A 42 -1.28 -7.45 1.17
CA ALA A 42 -0.98 -6.08 0.76
C ALA A 42 -2.25 -5.21 0.69
N ILE A 43 -3.33 -5.73 0.10
CA ILE A 43 -4.65 -5.07 0.06
C ILE A 43 -5.21 -4.89 1.48
N GLN A 44 -5.07 -5.89 2.35
CA GLN A 44 -5.52 -5.79 3.74
C GLN A 44 -4.74 -4.75 4.55
N ILE A 45 -3.50 -4.44 4.19
CA ILE A 45 -2.76 -3.32 4.78
C ILE A 45 -3.41 -1.99 4.39
N LEU A 46 -3.75 -1.80 3.11
CA LEU A 46 -4.44 -0.60 2.63
C LEU A 46 -5.81 -0.42 3.27
N HIS A 47 -6.56 -1.51 3.49
CA HIS A 47 -7.82 -1.46 4.23
C HIS A 47 -7.60 -1.00 5.67
N ARG A 48 -6.62 -1.58 6.35
CA ARG A 48 -6.26 -1.17 7.72
C ARG A 48 -5.83 0.29 7.77
N MET A 49 -5.08 0.80 6.78
CA MET A 49 -4.75 2.22 6.69
C MET A 49 -6.00 3.10 6.56
N GLY A 50 -6.91 2.74 5.66
CA GLY A 50 -8.19 3.43 5.50
C GLY A 50 -9.01 3.47 6.79
N ASP A 51 -9.04 2.37 7.55
CA ASP A 51 -9.75 2.26 8.83
C ASP A 51 -9.12 3.12 9.94
N HIS A 52 -7.83 3.41 9.84
CA HIS A 52 -7.13 4.36 10.72
C HIS A 52 -7.17 5.79 10.19
N GLY A 53 -7.95 6.06 9.14
CA GLY A 53 -8.08 7.38 8.56
C GLY A 53 -6.83 7.85 7.83
N ILE A 54 -6.12 6.95 7.17
CA ILE A 54 -4.93 7.25 6.37
C ILE A 54 -5.23 7.02 4.88
N LEU A 55 -4.81 7.99 4.06
CA LEU A 55 -4.83 7.92 2.61
C LEU A 55 -3.42 8.18 2.11
N ASN A 56 -2.82 7.25 1.37
CA ASN A 56 -1.53 7.42 0.75
C ASN A 56 -1.70 7.73 -0.75
N GLU A 57 -1.20 8.89 -1.18
CA GLU A 57 -1.29 9.35 -2.56
C GLU A 57 -0.25 8.72 -3.49
N ASP A 58 0.74 8.02 -2.94
CA ASP A 58 1.85 7.42 -3.70
C ASP A 58 1.99 5.91 -3.50
N VAL A 59 0.87 5.21 -3.32
CA VAL A 59 0.85 3.74 -3.22
C VAL A 59 1.36 3.12 -4.52
N LYS A 60 2.45 2.35 -4.41
CA LYS A 60 3.04 1.58 -5.51
C LYS A 60 3.35 0.18 -5.01
N THR A 61 3.44 -0.80 -5.90
CA THR A 61 3.79 -2.18 -5.53
C THR A 61 5.17 -2.27 -4.88
N ARG A 62 6.12 -1.39 -5.24
CA ARG A 62 7.43 -1.30 -4.57
C ARG A 62 7.38 -0.73 -3.15
N SER A 63 6.27 -0.09 -2.76
CA SER A 63 6.06 0.43 -1.40
C SER A 63 5.73 -0.70 -0.42
N PHE A 64 5.73 -1.96 -0.87
CA PHE A 64 5.53 -3.14 -0.03
C PHE A 64 6.75 -4.04 -0.12
N ILE A 65 7.26 -4.47 1.04
CA ILE A 65 8.31 -5.47 1.17
C ILE A 65 7.66 -6.78 1.59
N VAL A 66 7.97 -7.84 0.85
CA VAL A 66 7.59 -9.22 1.17
C VAL A 66 8.80 -9.90 1.78
N LYS A 67 8.62 -10.42 3.00
CA LYS A 67 9.67 -11.14 3.75
C LYS A 67 9.22 -12.56 4.06
N LYS A 68 10.18 -13.49 4.18
CA LYS A 68 9.88 -14.82 4.70
C LYS A 68 9.45 -14.73 6.16
N ASP A 69 8.39 -15.44 6.51
CA ASP A 69 7.91 -15.56 7.88
C ASP A 69 7.34 -16.97 8.09
N THR A 70 8.02 -17.79 8.88
CA THR A 70 7.60 -19.18 9.16
C THR A 70 6.34 -19.27 9.99
N ARG A 71 5.84 -18.15 10.52
CA ARG A 71 4.59 -18.07 11.28
C ARG A 71 3.39 -17.73 10.39
N ALA A 72 3.63 -17.25 9.17
CA ALA A 72 2.57 -16.95 8.21
C ALA A 72 2.15 -18.22 7.45
N GLU A 73 0.86 -18.36 7.15
CA GLU A 73 0.32 -19.52 6.43
C GLU A 73 0.94 -19.67 5.04
N SER A 74 1.18 -18.55 4.35
CA SER A 74 1.85 -18.52 3.04
C SER A 74 3.36 -18.74 3.12
N GLY A 75 3.95 -18.71 4.32
CA GLY A 75 5.40 -18.62 4.54
C GLY A 75 5.97 -17.21 4.32
N TYR A 76 5.12 -16.22 4.03
CA TYR A 76 5.51 -14.84 3.75
C TYR A 76 4.65 -13.85 4.53
N LYS A 77 5.25 -12.71 4.85
CA LYS A 77 4.58 -11.56 5.45
C LYS A 77 4.82 -10.32 4.60
N VAL A 78 3.80 -9.50 4.44
CA VAL A 78 3.89 -8.21 3.74
C VAL A 78 4.03 -7.08 4.74
N VAL A 79 4.94 -6.15 4.46
CA VAL A 79 5.12 -4.91 5.21
C VAL A 79 5.08 -3.74 4.24
N MET A 80 4.23 -2.76 4.51
CA MET A 80 4.22 -1.52 3.73
C MET A 80 5.23 -0.53 4.30
N ILE A 81 5.95 0.11 3.40
CA ILE A 81 6.86 1.22 3.61
C ILE A 81 6.35 2.43 2.81
N ASP A 82 7.08 3.54 2.89
CA ASP A 82 6.81 4.76 2.12
C ASP A 82 5.46 5.41 2.43
N PHE A 83 5.46 6.20 3.51
CA PHE A 83 4.31 6.99 3.98
C PHE A 83 4.55 8.50 3.73
N THR A 84 5.38 8.84 2.75
CA THR A 84 5.83 10.22 2.53
C THR A 84 4.73 11.16 2.06
N LEU A 85 3.76 10.64 1.32
CA LEU A 85 2.62 11.38 0.76
C LEU A 85 1.30 10.85 1.32
N CYS A 86 1.15 10.96 2.65
CA CYS A 86 -0.10 10.60 3.34
C CYS A 86 -0.93 11.82 3.73
N ASN A 87 -2.23 11.74 3.51
CA ASN A 87 -3.24 12.62 4.10
C ASN A 87 -3.99 11.89 5.21
N PHE A 88 -4.46 12.65 6.19
CA PHE A 88 -5.20 12.11 7.34
C PHE A 88 -6.67 12.53 7.29
N ARG A 89 -7.55 11.61 7.68
CA ARG A 89 -9.01 11.81 7.73
C ARG A 89 -9.43 13.11 8.41
N LYS A 90 -8.72 13.48 9.48
CA LYS A 90 -8.98 14.68 10.31
C LYS A 90 -8.76 16.01 9.55
N ASP A 91 -8.04 15.97 8.43
CA ASP A 91 -7.71 17.16 7.64
C ASP A 91 -8.76 17.44 6.54
N TYR A 92 -9.77 16.55 6.38
CA TYR A 92 -10.88 16.72 5.45
C TYR A 92 -12.11 17.33 6.16
N ALA A 93 -12.92 18.10 5.43
CA ALA A 93 -14.03 18.84 6.04
C ALA A 93 -15.14 17.91 6.57
N ASP A 94 -15.51 16.88 5.80
CA ASP A 94 -16.56 15.94 6.19
C ASP A 94 -16.35 14.51 5.63
N ASN A 95 -17.32 13.62 5.86
CA ASN A 95 -17.27 12.22 5.43
C ASN A 95 -17.39 12.04 3.91
N VAL A 96 -18.05 12.98 3.23
CA VAL A 96 -18.23 12.95 1.78
C VAL A 96 -16.88 13.23 1.13
N ASP A 97 -16.22 14.32 1.50
CA ASP A 97 -14.90 14.70 0.98
C ASP A 97 -13.86 13.59 1.16
N TRP A 98 -13.84 12.95 2.33
CA TRP A 98 -12.95 11.82 2.59
C TRP A 98 -13.27 10.60 1.74
N SER A 99 -14.56 10.25 1.64
CA SER A 99 -14.98 9.08 0.86
C SER A 99 -14.69 9.28 -0.61
N GLU A 100 -14.88 10.50 -1.13
CA GLU A 100 -14.53 10.88 -2.48
C GLU A 100 -13.01 10.81 -2.71
N ALA A 101 -12.20 11.36 -1.81
CA ALA A 101 -10.74 11.27 -1.91
C ALA A 101 -10.25 9.81 -1.92
N LYS A 102 -10.78 8.95 -1.04
CA LYS A 102 -10.47 7.51 -1.05
C LYS A 102 -10.90 6.82 -2.34
N ALA A 103 -12.05 7.17 -2.89
CA ALA A 103 -12.57 6.58 -4.13
C ALA A 103 -11.84 7.07 -5.39
N ILE A 104 -11.36 8.31 -5.40
CA ILE A 104 -10.55 8.87 -6.48
C ILE A 104 -9.17 8.21 -6.50
N GLN A 105 -8.50 8.16 -5.34
CA GLN A 105 -7.17 7.59 -5.23
C GLN A 105 -7.16 6.08 -5.47
N ASP A 106 -8.14 5.35 -4.92
CA ASP A 106 -8.37 3.92 -5.15
C ASP A 106 -7.09 3.07 -5.00
N GLU A 107 -6.39 3.24 -3.86
CA GLU A 107 -5.11 2.60 -3.54
C GLU A 107 -5.15 1.07 -3.75
N GLU A 108 -6.27 0.46 -3.37
CA GLU A 108 -6.52 -0.98 -3.53
C GLU A 108 -6.47 -1.37 -5.01
N ARG A 109 -7.20 -0.64 -5.87
CA ARG A 109 -7.22 -0.92 -7.30
C ARG A 109 -5.87 -0.70 -7.95
N ALA A 110 -5.10 0.29 -7.50
CA ALA A 110 -3.74 0.52 -7.98
C ALA A 110 -2.86 -0.72 -7.75
N VAL A 111 -2.85 -1.28 -6.53
CA VAL A 111 -2.09 -2.51 -6.24
C VAL A 111 -2.70 -3.73 -6.94
N GLY A 112 -4.02 -3.91 -6.81
CA GLY A 112 -4.72 -5.08 -7.30
C GLY A 112 -4.61 -5.28 -8.81
N LEU A 113 -4.81 -4.23 -9.61
CA LEU A 113 -4.73 -4.35 -11.07
C LEU A 113 -3.29 -4.53 -11.55
N ILE A 114 -2.33 -3.81 -10.97
CA ILE A 114 -0.91 -3.95 -11.35
C ILE A 114 -0.43 -5.38 -11.06
N MET A 115 -0.78 -5.93 -9.89
CA MET A 115 -0.37 -7.29 -9.55
C MET A 115 -1.10 -8.34 -10.39
N GLN A 116 -2.38 -8.14 -10.73
CA GLN A 116 -3.11 -9.08 -11.58
C GLN A 116 -2.51 -9.15 -12.99
N ASP A 117 -2.15 -7.99 -13.56
CA ASP A 117 -1.50 -7.89 -14.87
C ASP A 117 -0.12 -8.58 -14.86
N ARG A 118 0.69 -8.29 -13.84
CA ARG A 118 2.05 -8.84 -13.71
C ARG A 118 2.12 -10.35 -13.48
N LEU A 119 1.16 -10.91 -12.77
CA LEU A 119 1.24 -12.31 -12.32
C LEU A 119 0.55 -13.31 -13.26
N GLU A 120 0.11 -12.86 -14.44
CA GLU A 120 -0.36 -13.73 -15.55
C GLU A 120 -1.28 -14.88 -15.09
N GLY A 121 -2.30 -14.54 -14.30
CA GLY A 121 -3.30 -15.48 -13.77
C GLY A 121 -2.87 -16.27 -12.53
N GLY A 122 -1.74 -15.93 -11.90
CA GLY A 122 -1.37 -16.44 -10.57
C GLY A 122 -1.95 -15.63 -9.42
N PHE A 123 -2.57 -14.49 -9.71
CA PHE A 123 -3.38 -13.71 -8.79
C PHE A 123 -4.68 -13.28 -9.48
N VAL A 124 -5.80 -13.44 -8.78
CA VAL A 124 -7.11 -12.95 -9.22
C VAL A 124 -7.53 -11.83 -8.28
N TYR A 125 -7.48 -10.60 -8.76
CA TYR A 125 -7.91 -9.43 -8.00
C TYR A 125 -9.43 -9.37 -7.93
N ARG A 126 -9.94 -9.19 -6.72
CA ARG A 126 -11.36 -8.95 -6.43
C ARG A 126 -11.49 -7.64 -5.67
N ARG A 127 -12.05 -6.63 -6.32
CA ARG A 127 -12.25 -5.30 -5.73
C ARG A 127 -13.22 -5.37 -4.55
N SER A 128 -12.87 -4.73 -3.45
CA SER A 128 -13.73 -4.56 -2.29
C SER A 128 -14.82 -3.51 -2.53
N ASN A 129 -15.91 -3.59 -1.76
CA ASN A 129 -17.01 -2.61 -1.82
C ASN A 129 -16.78 -1.37 -0.92
N ARG A 130 -15.54 -1.08 -0.50
CA ARG A 130 -15.25 -0.05 0.51
C ARG A 130 -15.41 1.38 0.00
N TYR A 131 -14.85 1.68 -1.17
CA TYR A 131 -14.82 3.03 -1.73
C TYR A 131 -15.31 2.98 -3.17
N LYS A 132 -16.61 3.23 -3.35
CA LYS A 132 -17.23 3.34 -4.68
C LYS A 132 -17.01 4.74 -5.23
N LYS A 133 -16.76 4.86 -6.53
CA LYS A 133 -16.65 6.18 -7.16
C LYS A 133 -18.01 6.87 -7.14
N PRO A 134 -18.06 8.21 -7.14
CA PRO A 134 -19.31 8.95 -7.33
C PRO A 134 -20.11 8.52 -8.58
N ALA A 135 -19.43 8.06 -9.63
CA ALA A 135 -20.05 7.51 -10.84
C ALA A 135 -20.76 6.15 -10.62
N ASP A 136 -20.37 5.38 -9.60
CA ASP A 136 -20.94 4.07 -9.28
C ASP A 136 -22.24 4.18 -8.44
N TYR A 137 -22.75 5.39 -8.17
CA TYR A 137 -24.06 5.63 -7.51
C TYR A 137 -25.23 5.71 -8.49
N TYR A 138 -24.96 5.76 -9.81
CA TYR A 138 -25.96 5.94 -10.85
C TYR A 138 -26.09 4.74 -11.81
N GLU A 139 -25.50 3.59 -11.46
CA GLU A 139 -25.74 2.28 -12.07
C GLU A 139 -26.62 1.41 -11.14
#